data_AF-A0A7Y2T5X3-F1
#
_entry.id   AF-A0A7Y2T5X3-F1
#
_cell.length_a   1.000
_cell.length_b   1.000
_cell.length_c   1.000
_cell.angle_alpha   90.00
_cell.angle_beta   90.00
_cell.angle_gamma   90.00
#
_symmetry.space_group_name_H-M   'P 1'
#
loop_
_entity.id
_entity.type
_entity.pdbx_description
1 polymer ?
#
loop_
_entity_poly.entity_id
_entity_poly.type
_entity_poly.pdbx_seq_one_letter_code
_entity_poly.pdbx_strand_id
1 'polypeptide(L)' 'MIRKIESLDGVTGVIIGRSYGGKSLGKNGKTGSVRVQREVPGGLKAVTQTSKGLQELFIRTEEGRAEDAWRRIEGMG' A
#
# COMPACT_ATOMS: atom_id res chain seq x y z
N MET A 1 7.94 -4.87 3.95
CA MET A 1 6.62 -4.24 3.92
C MET A 1 5.63 -5.03 3.08
N ILE A 2 5.89 -5.24 1.78
CA ILE A 2 4.96 -5.92 0.85
C ILE A 2 4.47 -7.28 1.38
N ARG A 3 5.37 -8.17 1.81
CA ARG A 3 4.99 -9.47 2.42
C ARG A 3 4.04 -9.35 3.63
N LYS A 4 4.14 -8.26 4.41
CA LYS A 4 3.24 -8.03 5.56
C LYS A 4 1.85 -7.63 5.10
N ILE A 5 1.73 -6.91 3.98
CA ILE A 5 0.44 -6.56 3.37
C ILE A 5 -0.19 -7.80 2.74
N GLU A 6 0.61 -8.61 2.03
CA GLU A 6 0.13 -9.86 1.42
C GLU A 6 -0.39 -10.86 2.47
N SER A 7 0.12 -10.83 3.70
CA SER A 7 -0.35 -11.69 4.79
C SER A 7 -1.59 -11.16 5.53
N LEU A 8 -2.14 -10.00 5.13
CA LEU A 8 -3.35 -9.48 5.76
C LEU A 8 -4.57 -10.29 5.32
N ASP A 9 -5.41 -10.64 6.29
CA ASP A 9 -6.71 -11.28 6.05
C ASP A 9 -7.56 -10.41 5.08
N GLY A 10 -8.13 -11.06 4.06
CA GLY A 10 -8.86 -10.42 2.97
C GLY A 10 -8.00 -9.81 1.85
N VAL A 11 -6.66 -9.82 1.94
CA VAL A 11 -5.76 -9.46 0.83
C VAL A 11 -5.46 -10.71 -0.01
N THR A 12 -5.70 -10.62 -1.31
CA THR A 12 -5.48 -11.73 -2.26
C THR A 12 -4.17 -11.57 -3.05
N GLY A 13 -3.57 -10.38 -3.03
CA GLY A 13 -2.26 -10.14 -3.62
C GLY A 13 -1.86 -8.67 -3.65
N VAL A 14 -0.57 -8.41 -3.91
CA VAL A 14 -0.03 -7.06 -4.08
C VAL A 14 0.70 -6.96 -5.41
N ILE A 15 0.28 -6.03 -6.24
CA ILE A 15 0.88 -5.74 -7.55
C ILE A 15 1.74 -4.50 -7.43
N ILE A 16 2.99 -4.59 -7.88
CA ILE A 16 3.95 -3.47 -7.87
C ILE A 16 3.77 -2.65 -9.15
N GLY A 17 3.44 -1.38 -9.00
CA GLY A 17 3.20 -0.43 -10.10
C GLY A 17 4.43 0.38 -10.50
N ARG A 18 4.23 1.62 -10.95
CA ARG A 18 5.34 2.51 -11.35
C ARG A 18 6.16 2.95 -10.14
N SER A 19 7.46 3.13 -10.38
CA SER A 19 8.37 3.75 -9.44
C SER A 19 8.53 5.25 -9.76
N TYR A 20 8.57 6.08 -8.73
CA TYR A 20 8.80 7.52 -8.82
C TYR A 20 10.01 7.90 -7.98
N GLY A 21 11.19 7.88 -8.62
CA GLY A 21 12.45 8.27 -8.00
C GLY A 21 12.44 9.71 -7.47
N GLY A 22 13.10 9.95 -6.34
CA GLY A 22 13.22 11.28 -5.73
C GLY A 22 11.92 11.86 -5.15
N LYS A 23 10.78 11.17 -5.27
CA LYS A 23 9.52 11.54 -4.61
C LYS A 23 9.45 10.97 -3.20
N SER A 24 8.77 11.67 -2.31
CA SER A 24 8.65 11.30 -0.89
C SER A 24 7.20 11.44 -0.42
N LEU A 25 6.82 10.64 0.59
CA LEU A 25 5.57 10.81 1.33
C LEU A 25 5.58 12.04 2.27
N GLY A 26 6.70 12.77 2.34
CA GLY A 26 6.87 13.96 3.17
C GLY A 26 7.65 13.67 4.45
N LYS A 27 7.64 14.63 5.40
CA LYS A 27 8.49 14.65 6.61
C LYS A 27 8.44 13.37 7.47
N ASN A 28 7.35 12.60 7.41
CA ASN A 28 7.17 11.40 8.22
C ASN A 28 7.24 10.08 7.41
N GLY A 29 7.58 10.15 6.11
CA GLY A 29 7.72 8.98 5.25
C GLY A 29 9.07 8.31 5.41
N LYS A 30 9.19 7.37 6.37
CA LYS A 30 10.36 6.49 6.48
C LYS A 30 10.29 5.39 5.42
N THR A 31 11.43 4.81 5.05
CA THR A 31 11.44 3.65 4.13
C THR A 31 10.54 2.55 4.68
N GLY A 32 9.63 2.05 3.84
CA GLY A 32 8.62 1.07 4.22
C GLY A 32 7.28 1.64 4.69
N SER A 33 7.16 2.96 4.89
CA SER A 33 5.86 3.62 5.13
C SER A 33 4.95 3.42 3.93
N VAL A 34 3.68 3.10 4.18
CA VAL A 34 2.65 2.92 3.14
C VAL A 34 1.54 3.93 3.37
N ARG A 35 1.06 4.52 2.29
CA ARG A 35 -0.11 5.39 2.29
C ARG A 35 -1.11 4.88 1.27
N VAL A 36 -2.28 4.47 1.74
CA VAL A 36 -3.43 4.21 0.86
C VAL A 36 -3.91 5.55 0.32
N GLN A 37 -4.17 5.62 -0.98
CA GLN A 37 -4.61 6.83 -1.65
C GLN A 37 -6.12 6.85 -1.85
N ARG A 38 -6.69 5.69 -2.20
CA ARG A 38 -8.13 5.48 -2.44
C ARG A 38 -8.43 3.99 -2.61
N GLU A 39 -9.69 3.66 -2.42
CA GLU A 39 -10.28 2.41 -2.88
C GLU A 39 -10.50 2.45 -4.40
N VAL A 40 -10.39 1.30 -5.04
CA VAL A 40 -10.61 1.09 -6.47
C VAL A 40 -11.34 -0.24 -6.67
N PRO A 41 -12.00 -0.49 -7.82
CA PRO A 41 -12.64 -1.79 -8.06
C PRO A 41 -11.68 -2.98 -7.81
N GLY A 42 -12.03 -3.83 -6.85
CA GLY A 42 -11.28 -5.01 -6.46
C GLY A 42 -10.07 -4.76 -5.53
N GLY A 43 -9.99 -3.60 -4.87
CA GLY A 43 -9.05 -3.38 -3.76
C GLY A 43 -8.61 -1.94 -3.56
N LEU A 44 -7.32 -1.72 -3.28
CA LEU A 44 -6.78 -0.42 -2.89
C LEU A 44 -5.64 0.03 -3.81
N LYS A 45 -5.61 1.34 -4.09
CA LYS A 45 -4.43 1.98 -4.68
C LYS A 45 -3.62 2.64 -3.56
N ALA A 46 -2.36 2.29 -3.45
CA ALA A 46 -1.46 2.78 -2.42
C ALA A 46 -0.06 3.11 -2.99
N VAL A 47 0.76 3.75 -2.15
CA VAL A 47 2.18 3.99 -2.42
C VAL A 47 3.00 3.62 -1.20
N THR A 48 4.18 3.02 -1.40
CA THR A 48 5.18 2.79 -0.35
C THR A 48 6.38 3.69 -0.55
N GLN A 49 6.92 4.23 0.54
CA GLN A 49 8.22 4.88 0.55
C GLN A 49 9.32 3.82 0.43
N THR A 50 10.28 4.07 -0.45
CA THR A 50 11.52 3.30 -0.61
C THR A 50 12.72 4.20 -0.31
N SER A 51 13.93 3.63 -0.30
CA SER A 51 15.16 4.41 -0.18
C SER A 51 15.44 5.31 -1.39
N LYS A 52 14.83 5.04 -2.55
CA LYS A 52 15.06 5.78 -3.81
C LYS A 52 13.90 6.70 -4.20
N GLY A 53 12.73 6.56 -3.56
CA GLY A 53 11.53 7.34 -3.91
C GLY A 53 10.24 6.63 -3.53
N LEU A 54 9.16 6.90 -4.26
CA LEU A 54 7.87 6.21 -4.08
C LEU A 54 7.74 5.01 -5.01
N GLN A 55 7.01 4.00 -4.56
CA GLN A 55 6.63 2.85 -5.36
C GLN A 55 5.12 2.66 -5.26
N GLU A 56 4.42 2.64 -6.41
CA GLU A 56 2.99 2.30 -6.45
C GLU A 56 2.76 0.85 -6.07
N LEU A 57 1.68 0.63 -5.33
CA LEU A 57 1.13 -0.67 -4.97
C LEU A 57 -0.36 -0.69 -5.34
N PHE A 58 -0.79 -1.78 -5.97
CA PHE A 58 -2.20 -2.12 -6.09
C PHE A 58 -2.45 -3.36 -5.23
N ILE A 59 -3.25 -3.21 -4.20
CA ILE A 59 -3.53 -4.26 -3.22
C ILE A 59 -4.86 -4.85 -3.61
N ARG A 60 -4.87 -6.10 -4.08
CA ARG A 60 -6.09 -6.83 -4.42
C ARG A 60 -6.70 -7.36 -3.14
N THR A 61 -8.01 -7.19 -3.00
CA THR A 61 -8.76 -7.71 -1.87
C THR A 61 -9.86 -8.64 -2.33
N GLU A 62 -10.35 -9.46 -1.42
CA GLU A 62 -11.66 -10.09 -1.57
C GLU A 62 -12.76 -9.02 -1.64
N GLU A 63 -13.91 -9.40 -2.17
CA GLU A 63 -15.08 -8.52 -2.28
C GLU A 63 -15.55 -8.09 -0.88
N GLY A 64 -15.83 -6.80 -0.70
CA GLY A 64 -16.26 -6.23 0.58
C GLY A 64 -15.17 -6.07 1.65
N ARG A 65 -13.91 -6.40 1.35
CA ARG A 65 -12.81 -6.44 2.34
C ARG A 65 -11.79 -5.29 2.21
N ALA A 66 -12.04 -4.35 1.29
CA ALA A 66 -11.13 -3.24 1.03
C ALA A 66 -10.96 -2.28 2.21
N GLU A 67 -12.06 -1.91 2.88
CA GLU A 67 -12.03 -1.02 4.05
C GLU A 67 -11.26 -1.65 5.23
N ASP A 68 -11.51 -2.93 5.49
CA ASP A 68 -10.81 -3.72 6.50
C ASP A 68 -9.30 -3.77 6.25
N ALA A 69 -8.89 -4.00 4.99
CA ALA A 69 -7.49 -3.98 4.60
C ALA A 69 -6.89 -2.58 4.76
N TRP A 70 -7.63 -1.52 4.39
CA TRP A 70 -7.19 -0.13 4.55
C TRP A 70 -6.87 0.18 6.02
N ARG A 71 -7.82 -0.06 6.92
CA ARG A 71 -7.64 0.20 8.36
C ARG A 71 -6.42 -0.52 8.92
N ARG A 72 -6.21 -1.78 8.53
CA ARG A 72 -5.03 -2.54 8.92
C ARG A 72 -3.73 -1.92 8.42
N ILE A 73 -3.70 -1.47 7.17
CA ILE A 73 -2.51 -0.82 6.56
C ILE A 73 -2.16 0.49 7.27
N GLU A 74 -3.16 1.31 7.60
CA GLU A 74 -2.92 2.56 8.34
C GLU A 74 -2.36 2.30 9.75
N GLY A 75 -2.79 1.22 10.39
CA GLY A 75 -2.25 0.77 11.67
C GLY A 75 -0.81 0.22 11.62
N MET A 76 -0.19 0.08 10.45
CA MET A 76 1.18 -0.44 10.30
C MET A 76 2.28 0.64 10.40
N GLY A 77 1.92 1.92 10.52
CA GLY A 77 2.81 3.09 10.50
C GLY A 77 3.73 3.23 11.71
#